data_AF-A0A1D2RDH7-F1
#
_entry.id   AF-A0A1D2RDH7-F1
#
_cell.length_a   1.000
_cell.length_b   1.000
_cell.length_c   1.000
_cell.angle_alpha   90.00
_cell.angle_beta   90.00
_cell.angle_gamma   90.00
#
_symmetry.space_group_name_H-M   'P 1'
#
loop_
_entity.id
_entity.type
_entity.pdbx_description
1 polymer ?
#
loop_
_entity_poly.entity_id
_entity_poly.type
_entity_poly.pdbx_seq_one_letter_code
_entity_poly.pdbx_strand_id
1 'polypeptide(L)'
;MAKEREHLRKIADKINECIAHEFGFNLKVVGWENVIPEMGDRPQAIINKQIEPYDIFIGIMWKRFGTPTGEAESGTEEEFNLAFDCLKKFGTPHIMFYFNQKPFTPNTTDDLKQMEKVINFRDSMFQEGLAWSYNGDENFKDIVDEHLTKLMVKLSKKSEEETQKVEKRIMLEPYFAHPYPMQENFVGRQKERDLLSRPDSHVSIDCDWRDGKISFVMVLA
;
A
#
# COMPACT_ATOMS: atom_id res chain seq x y z
N MET A 1 11.74 15.23 13.28
CA MET A 1 11.51 14.07 12.41
C MET A 1 11.64 12.74 13.14
N ALA A 2 12.61 12.55 14.05
CA ALA A 2 12.67 11.31 14.85
C ALA A 2 11.38 11.04 15.65
N LYS A 3 10.79 12.06 16.27
CA LYS A 3 9.52 11.94 17.01
C LYS A 3 8.35 11.55 16.11
N GLU A 4 8.20 12.20 14.97
CA GLU A 4 7.13 11.92 14.01
C GLU A 4 7.21 10.48 13.50
N ARG A 5 8.43 9.98 13.22
CA ARG A 5 8.65 8.58 12.85
C ARG A 5 8.32 7.60 13.98
N GLU A 6 8.65 7.95 15.22
CA GLU A 6 8.29 7.13 16.39
C GLU A 6 6.77 7.08 16.59
N HIS A 7 6.06 8.20 16.42
CA HIS A 7 4.60 8.23 16.47
C HIS A 7 3.98 7.33 15.41
N LEU A 8 4.51 7.34 14.18
CA LEU A 8 4.02 6.48 13.11
C LEU A 8 4.19 5.00 13.42
N ARG A 9 5.36 4.60 13.97
CA ARG A 9 5.58 3.21 14.40
C ARG A 9 4.55 2.81 15.46
N LYS A 10 4.34 3.65 16.48
CA LYS A 10 3.32 3.41 17.53
C LYS A 10 1.90 3.32 16.98
N ILE A 11 1.54 4.15 16.00
CA ILE A 11 0.22 4.12 15.35
C ILE A 11 0.07 2.82 14.54
N ALA A 12 1.10 2.45 13.78
CA ALA A 12 1.07 1.20 13.01
C ALA A 12 0.93 -0.02 13.93
N ASP A 13 1.68 -0.06 15.03
CA ASP A 13 1.57 -1.14 16.04
C ASP A 13 0.18 -1.17 16.67
N LYS A 14 -0.38 -0.01 17.07
CA LYS A 14 -1.75 0.10 17.58
C LYS A 14 -2.79 -0.42 16.58
N ILE A 15 -2.67 -0.04 15.31
CA ILE A 15 -3.58 -0.52 14.25
C ILE A 15 -3.40 -2.02 14.02
N ASN A 16 -2.18 -2.53 14.11
CA ASN A 16 -1.91 -3.97 14.05
C ASN A 16 -2.53 -4.73 15.24
N GLU A 17 -2.60 -4.12 16.41
CA GLU A 17 -3.27 -4.75 17.56
C GLU A 17 -4.80 -4.69 17.43
N CYS A 18 -5.36 -3.59 16.92
CA CYS A 18 -6.81 -3.39 16.88
C CYS A 18 -7.50 -3.94 15.63
N ILE A 19 -6.92 -3.75 14.45
CA ILE A 19 -7.60 -3.93 13.15
C ILE A 19 -7.03 -5.14 12.40
N ALA A 20 -5.72 -5.37 12.48
CA ALA A 20 -5.08 -6.43 11.70
C ALA A 20 -5.57 -7.85 12.02
N HIS A 21 -5.96 -8.14 13.27
CA HIS A 21 -6.51 -9.46 13.59
C HIS A 21 -7.89 -9.69 12.94
N GLU A 22 -8.70 -8.64 12.82
CA GLU A 22 -10.05 -8.74 12.28
C GLU A 22 -10.06 -8.77 10.75
N PHE A 23 -9.14 -8.04 10.10
CA PHE A 23 -9.07 -7.91 8.64
C PHE A 23 -7.90 -8.66 7.99
N GLY A 24 -7.08 -9.38 8.76
CA GLY A 24 -5.92 -10.11 8.24
C GLY A 24 -4.80 -9.21 7.71
N PHE A 25 -4.73 -7.95 8.12
CA PHE A 25 -3.67 -7.04 7.66
C PHE A 25 -2.39 -7.16 8.49
N ASN A 26 -1.26 -6.70 7.95
CA ASN A 26 -0.06 -6.47 8.74
C ASN A 26 0.67 -5.23 8.22
N LEU A 27 0.69 -4.16 9.02
CA LEU A 27 1.40 -2.93 8.68
C LEU A 27 2.84 -3.00 9.16
N LYS A 28 3.77 -2.83 8.22
CA LYS A 28 5.19 -2.72 8.54
C LYS A 28 5.73 -1.36 8.10
N VAL A 29 6.20 -0.58 9.07
CA VAL A 29 6.86 0.71 8.82
C VAL A 29 8.34 0.49 8.54
N VAL A 30 8.76 0.83 7.31
CA VAL A 30 10.13 0.76 6.82
C VAL A 30 10.63 2.18 6.54
N GLY A 31 11.86 2.47 6.95
CA GLY A 31 12.54 3.71 6.59
C GLY A 31 14.00 3.43 6.22
N TRP A 32 14.75 4.48 5.90
CA TRP A 32 16.17 4.39 5.54
C TRP A 32 17.05 3.65 6.59
N GLU A 33 16.65 3.64 7.87
CA GLU A 33 17.34 2.93 8.96
C GLU A 33 17.32 1.40 8.79
N ASN A 34 16.38 0.89 8.00
CA ASN A 34 16.19 -0.53 7.73
C ASN A 34 16.99 -1.02 6.51
N VAL A 35 17.65 -0.11 5.79
CA VAL A 35 18.43 -0.38 4.58
C VAL A 35 19.84 -0.82 4.97
N ILE A 36 20.35 -1.86 4.32
CA ILE A 36 21.71 -2.36 4.51
C ILE A 36 22.67 -1.45 3.72
N PRO A 37 23.76 -0.95 4.34
CA PRO A 37 24.77 -0.19 3.63
C PRO A 37 25.37 -1.04 2.50
N GLU A 38 25.09 -0.65 1.27
CA GLU A 38 25.62 -1.27 0.07
C GLU A 38 26.51 -0.25 -0.65
N MET A 39 27.61 -0.71 -1.23
CA MET A 39 28.56 0.12 -1.97
C MET A 39 28.44 -0.19 -3.46
N GLY A 40 28.37 0.84 -4.31
CA GLY A 40 28.41 0.65 -5.77
C GLY A 40 27.37 1.42 -6.58
N ASP A 41 26.44 2.12 -5.93
CA ASP A 41 25.44 2.97 -6.59
C ASP A 41 25.17 4.24 -5.76
N ARG A 42 24.37 5.17 -6.30
CA ARG A 42 23.96 6.38 -5.59
C ARG A 42 23.15 6.02 -4.33
N PRO A 43 23.39 6.65 -3.16
CA PRO A 43 22.75 6.25 -1.90
C PRO A 43 21.24 6.16 -1.97
N GLN A 44 20.60 7.10 -2.68
CA GLN A 44 19.15 7.12 -2.86
C GLN A 44 18.63 5.93 -3.70
N ALA A 45 19.36 5.51 -4.74
CA ALA A 45 18.96 4.36 -5.56
C ALA A 45 19.07 3.04 -4.81
N ILE A 46 20.06 2.91 -3.92
CA ILE A 46 20.21 1.73 -3.07
C ILE A 46 19.04 1.63 -2.10
N ILE A 47 18.68 2.75 -1.45
CA ILE A 47 17.52 2.85 -0.57
C ILE A 47 16.26 2.44 -1.32
N ASN A 48 16.01 3.02 -2.50
CA ASN A 48 14.82 2.72 -3.30
C ASN A 48 14.75 1.22 -3.69
N LYS A 49 15.88 0.64 -4.14
CA LYS A 49 15.95 -0.79 -4.51
C LYS A 49 15.66 -1.73 -3.35
N GLN A 50 16.06 -1.38 -2.13
CA GLN A 50 15.87 -2.24 -0.96
C GLN A 50 14.49 -2.07 -0.30
N ILE A 51 13.78 -1.00 -0.60
CA ILE A 51 12.49 -0.66 0.03
C ILE A 51 11.27 -1.15 -0.79
N GLU A 52 11.41 -1.37 -2.11
CA GLU A 52 10.35 -1.97 -2.93
C GLU A 52 10.14 -3.47 -2.59
N PRO A 53 8.89 -3.98 -2.58
CA PRO A 53 7.61 -3.32 -2.88
C PRO A 53 6.93 -2.71 -1.63
N TYR A 54 6.19 -1.62 -1.84
CA TYR A 54 5.36 -0.98 -0.82
C TYR A 54 3.99 -0.56 -1.34
N ASP A 55 3.02 -0.52 -0.44
CA ASP A 55 1.61 -0.27 -0.75
C ASP A 55 1.16 1.12 -0.30
N ILE A 56 1.85 1.68 0.69
CA ILE A 56 1.56 3.00 1.26
C ILE A 56 2.86 3.79 1.33
N PHE A 57 2.86 4.98 0.74
CA PHE A 57 3.96 5.93 0.84
C PHE A 57 3.55 7.06 1.76
N ILE A 58 4.35 7.33 2.80
CA ILE A 58 4.15 8.46 3.70
C ILE A 58 5.37 9.38 3.64
N GLY A 59 5.20 10.55 3.02
CA GLY A 59 6.22 11.59 2.99
C GLY A 59 5.99 12.63 4.08
N ILE A 60 7.05 13.03 4.79
CA ILE A 60 6.97 14.08 5.82
C ILE A 60 8.01 15.17 5.54
N MET A 61 7.54 16.40 5.38
CA MET A 61 8.42 17.53 5.09
C MET A 61 8.21 18.66 6.11
N TRP A 62 9.27 19.40 6.40
CA TRP A 62 9.21 20.59 7.26
C TRP A 62 9.94 21.76 6.62
N LYS A 63 11.07 22.19 7.19
CA LYS A 63 11.75 23.45 6.84
C LYS A 63 12.88 23.31 5.82
N ARG A 64 13.31 22.08 5.54
CA ARG A 64 14.39 21.80 4.60
C ARG A 64 13.86 20.89 3.52
N PHE A 65 14.15 21.25 2.28
CA PHE A 65 13.79 20.46 1.12
C PHE A 65 14.70 19.25 1.01
N GLY A 66 16.01 19.46 1.18
CA GLY A 66 17.02 18.42 1.17
C GLY A 66 18.22 18.80 0.30
N THR A 67 19.03 17.79 0.00
CA THR A 67 20.16 17.89 -0.93
C THR A 67 19.80 17.23 -2.26
N PRO A 68 20.21 17.82 -3.41
CA PRO A 68 19.96 17.22 -4.71
C PRO A 68 20.56 15.81 -4.82
N THR A 69 19.79 14.87 -5.36
CA THR A 69 20.17 13.45 -5.50
C THR A 69 20.65 13.10 -6.91
N GLY A 70 21.12 14.08 -7.68
CA GLY A 70 21.55 13.92 -9.07
C GLY A 70 20.39 13.82 -10.05
N GLU A 71 19.27 13.19 -9.66
CA GLU A 71 18.04 13.08 -10.45
C GLU A 71 16.91 14.03 -10.00
N ALA A 72 16.89 14.42 -8.72
CA ALA A 72 15.92 15.37 -8.17
C ALA A 72 16.61 16.45 -7.32
N GLU A 73 15.87 17.51 -6.99
CA GLU A 73 16.37 18.57 -6.12
C GLU A 73 16.38 18.14 -4.64
N SER A 74 15.72 17.03 -4.30
CA SER A 74 15.77 16.33 -3.01
C SER A 74 15.50 14.83 -3.14
N GLY A 75 16.09 14.03 -2.25
CA GLY A 75 15.78 12.60 -2.16
C GLY A 75 14.30 12.31 -1.87
N THR A 76 13.64 13.13 -1.06
CA THR A 76 12.20 13.00 -0.79
C THR A 76 11.35 13.30 -2.02
N GLU A 77 11.79 14.21 -2.88
CA GLU A 77 11.13 14.49 -4.16
C GLU A 77 11.31 13.32 -5.13
N GLU A 78 12.51 12.73 -5.20
CA GLU A 78 12.77 11.54 -5.99
C GLU A 78 11.87 10.36 -5.57
N GLU A 79 11.79 10.09 -4.26
CA GLU A 79 10.92 9.05 -3.71
C GLU A 79 9.44 9.31 -4.01
N PHE A 80 8.98 10.56 -3.89
CA PHE A 80 7.63 10.93 -4.24
C PHE A 80 7.34 10.70 -5.73
N ASN A 81 8.22 11.15 -6.62
CA ASN A 81 8.05 11.01 -8.06
C ASN A 81 7.97 9.53 -8.47
N LEU A 82 8.81 8.68 -7.88
CA LEU A 82 8.77 7.23 -8.10
C LEU A 82 7.44 6.62 -7.61
N ALA A 83 7.02 6.96 -6.39
CA ALA A 83 5.74 6.47 -5.84
C ALA A 83 4.56 6.94 -6.69
N PHE A 84 4.59 8.17 -7.18
CA PHE A 84 3.54 8.77 -7.99
C PHE A 84 3.47 8.19 -9.39
N ASP A 85 4.61 7.90 -10.01
CA ASP A 85 4.67 7.18 -11.27
C ASP A 85 4.12 5.75 -11.15
N CYS A 86 4.43 5.05 -10.04
CA CYS A 86 3.85 3.75 -9.73
C CYS A 86 2.33 3.85 -9.54
N LEU A 87 1.85 4.85 -8.80
CA LEU A 87 0.42 5.10 -8.61
C LEU A 87 -0.29 5.33 -9.95
N LYS A 88 0.29 6.11 -10.86
CA LYS A 88 -0.29 6.35 -12.21
C LYS A 88 -0.32 5.09 -13.07
N LYS A 89 0.69 4.22 -12.96
CA LYS A 89 0.83 3.02 -13.79
C LYS A 89 0.01 1.83 -13.27
N PHE A 90 0.05 1.59 -11.97
CA PHE A 90 -0.48 0.38 -11.33
C PHE A 90 -1.68 0.65 -10.41
N GLY A 91 -1.96 1.91 -10.08
CA GLY A 91 -3.00 2.29 -9.11
C GLY A 91 -2.59 2.12 -7.65
N THR A 92 -1.33 1.74 -7.40
CA THR A 92 -0.68 1.61 -6.09
C THR A 92 0.75 2.13 -6.22
N PRO A 93 1.37 2.68 -5.15
CA PRO A 93 0.93 2.76 -3.75
C PRO A 93 0.00 3.94 -3.44
N HIS A 94 -0.70 3.87 -2.30
CA HIS A 94 -1.43 5.02 -1.75
C HIS A 94 -0.46 6.05 -1.17
N ILE A 95 -0.49 7.27 -1.69
CA ILE A 95 0.43 8.33 -1.30
C ILE A 95 -0.24 9.27 -0.29
N MET A 96 0.41 9.47 0.85
CA MET A 96 0.05 10.46 1.87
C MET A 96 1.25 11.37 2.11
N PHE A 97 1.04 12.68 2.04
CA PHE A 97 2.13 13.64 2.22
C PHE A 97 1.76 14.68 3.27
N TYR A 98 2.66 14.90 4.22
CA TYR A 98 2.42 15.74 5.39
C TYR A 98 3.48 16.85 5.51
N PHE A 99 3.00 18.09 5.60
CA PHE A 99 3.82 19.29 5.76
C PHE A 99 3.69 19.84 7.17
N ASN A 100 4.80 19.90 7.89
CA ASN A 100 4.87 20.52 9.20
C ASN A 100 4.90 22.05 9.06
N GLN A 101 3.96 22.73 9.73
CA GLN A 101 3.85 24.19 9.73
C GLN A 101 4.31 24.83 11.05
N LYS A 102 5.08 24.11 11.86
CA LYS A 102 5.70 24.69 13.06
C LYS A 102 6.47 25.97 12.67
N PRO A 103 6.24 27.10 13.37
CA PRO A 103 6.89 28.35 13.05
C PRO A 103 8.41 28.18 13.14
N PHE A 104 9.09 28.56 12.07
CA PHE A 104 10.55 28.49 11.98
C PHE A 104 11.07 29.82 11.46
N THR A 105 12.00 30.42 12.20
CA THR A 105 12.70 31.63 11.78
C THR A 105 13.97 31.21 11.04
N PRO A 106 14.09 31.48 9.73
CA PRO A 106 15.30 31.17 8.98
C PRO A 106 16.43 32.07 9.45
N ASN A 107 17.57 31.48 9.80
CA ASN A 107 18.74 32.21 10.30
C ASN A 107 19.80 32.44 9.23
N THR A 108 19.66 31.79 8.07
CA THR A 108 20.64 31.84 6.97
C THR A 108 19.93 32.00 5.63
N THR A 109 20.59 32.62 4.66
CA THR A 109 20.07 32.77 3.28
C THR A 109 19.82 31.42 2.60
N ASP A 110 20.58 30.39 2.96
CA ASP A 110 20.35 29.01 2.52
C ASP A 110 19.03 28.44 3.07
N ASP A 111 18.71 28.70 4.34
CA ASP A 111 17.43 28.26 4.94
C ASP A 111 16.23 28.89 4.21
N LEU A 112 16.36 30.15 3.75
CA LEU A 112 15.32 30.81 2.96
C LEU A 112 15.11 30.13 1.60
N LYS A 113 16.19 29.81 0.88
CA LYS A 113 16.11 29.10 -0.41
C LYS A 113 15.51 27.71 -0.26
N GLN A 114 15.90 26.99 0.79
CA GLN A 114 15.36 25.68 1.11
C GLN A 114 13.86 25.76 1.43
N MET A 115 13.44 26.78 2.17
CA MET A 115 12.03 27.01 2.48
C MET A 115 11.22 27.35 1.23
N GLU A 116 11.76 28.18 0.33
CA GLU A 116 11.12 28.50 -0.96
C GLU A 116 10.87 27.24 -1.79
N LYS A 117 11.85 26.33 -1.87
CA LYS A 117 11.68 25.04 -2.54
C LYS A 117 10.57 24.18 -1.92
N VAL A 118 10.50 24.11 -0.59
CA VAL A 118 9.42 23.40 0.10
C VAL A 118 8.05 23.98 -0.23
N ILE A 119 7.92 25.32 -0.29
CA ILE A 119 6.66 25.98 -0.62
C ILE A 119 6.27 25.66 -2.07
N ASN A 120 7.20 25.78 -3.01
CA ASN A 120 6.94 25.47 -4.42
C ASN A 120 6.52 24.01 -4.61
N PHE A 121 7.21 23.07 -3.94
CA PHE A 121 6.85 21.65 -3.98
C PHE A 121 5.50 21.36 -3.32
N ARG A 122 5.20 22.03 -2.21
CA ARG A 122 3.88 21.93 -1.57
C ARG A 122 2.78 22.42 -2.51
N ASP A 123 2.98 23.53 -3.19
CA ASP A 123 1.99 24.11 -4.08
C ASP A 123 1.77 23.24 -5.33
N SER A 124 2.82 22.64 -5.90
CA SER A 124 2.68 21.65 -6.99
C SER A 124 1.91 20.40 -6.52
N MET A 125 2.17 19.94 -5.30
CA MET A 125 1.47 18.81 -4.70
C MET A 125 -0.02 19.07 -4.48
N PHE A 126 -0.41 20.30 -4.13
CA PHE A 126 -1.82 20.67 -4.01
C PHE A 126 -2.56 20.72 -5.35
N GLN A 127 -1.85 20.94 -6.47
CA GLN A 127 -2.46 20.89 -7.80
C GLN A 127 -2.69 19.45 -8.26
N GLU A 128 -1.76 18.55 -7.97
CA GLU A 128 -1.80 17.16 -8.43
C GLU A 128 -2.43 16.18 -7.42
N GLY A 129 -2.64 16.60 -6.17
CA GLY A 129 -3.14 15.71 -5.13
C GLY A 129 -3.50 16.38 -3.80
N LEU A 130 -3.59 15.55 -2.76
CA LEU A 130 -4.12 15.92 -1.46
C LEU A 130 -2.99 15.88 -0.41
N ALA A 131 -2.30 17.01 -0.27
CA ALA A 131 -1.29 17.22 0.76
C ALA A 131 -1.94 17.74 2.05
N TRP A 132 -1.52 17.22 3.21
CA TRP A 132 -1.96 17.74 4.51
C TRP A 132 -0.92 18.62 5.17
N SER A 133 -1.40 19.63 5.88
CA SER A 133 -0.57 20.48 6.72
C SER A 133 -0.95 20.26 8.18
N TYR A 134 0.05 20.20 9.06
CA TYR A 134 -0.15 19.97 10.49
C TYR A 134 0.75 20.89 11.31
N ASN A 135 0.37 21.16 12.56
CA ASN A 135 1.17 21.99 13.46
C ASN A 135 1.33 21.29 14.81
N GLY A 136 2.56 20.87 15.13
CA GLY A 136 2.79 20.07 16.34
C GLY A 136 2.90 18.58 16.05
N ASP A 137 3.63 17.90 16.93
CA ASP A 137 3.79 16.45 16.92
C ASP A 137 2.50 15.72 17.35
N GLU A 138 1.77 16.25 18.34
CA GLU A 138 0.47 15.67 18.75
C GLU A 138 -0.58 15.78 17.63
N ASN A 139 -0.66 16.94 16.97
CA ASN A 139 -1.61 17.12 15.86
C ASN A 139 -1.31 16.19 14.68
N PHE A 140 -0.03 15.95 14.40
CA PHE A 140 0.39 14.98 13.39
C PHE A 140 -0.11 13.57 13.73
N LYS A 141 0.06 13.16 14.99
CA LYS A 141 -0.35 11.84 15.46
C LYS A 141 -1.85 11.60 15.24
N ASP A 142 -2.69 12.57 15.63
CA ASP A 142 -4.14 12.45 15.49
C ASP A 142 -4.57 12.39 14.02
N ILE A 143 -4.00 13.26 13.17
CA ILE A 143 -4.30 13.30 11.73
C ILE A 143 -3.91 11.98 11.06
N VAL A 144 -2.72 11.45 11.35
CA VAL A 144 -2.27 10.22 10.72
C VAL A 144 -3.05 9.00 11.20
N ASP A 145 -3.35 8.90 12.51
CA ASP A 145 -4.18 7.82 13.07
C ASP A 145 -5.55 7.78 12.36
N GLU A 146 -6.19 8.95 12.19
CA GLU A 146 -7.46 9.06 11.48
C GLU A 146 -7.34 8.67 9.99
N HIS A 147 -6.35 9.21 9.28
CA HIS A 147 -6.17 8.97 7.84
C HIS A 147 -5.83 7.51 7.55
N LEU A 148 -4.93 6.92 8.34
CA LEU A 148 -4.50 5.54 8.16
C LEU A 148 -5.63 4.58 8.50
N THR A 149 -6.39 4.82 9.57
CA THR A 149 -7.57 4.02 9.91
C THR A 149 -8.61 4.06 8.79
N LYS A 150 -8.91 5.25 8.25
CA LYS A 150 -9.82 5.39 7.10
C LYS A 150 -9.31 4.64 5.86
N LEU A 151 -8.01 4.69 5.60
CA LEU A 151 -7.40 3.98 4.48
C LEU A 151 -7.54 2.46 4.66
N MET A 152 -7.25 1.93 5.85
CA MET A 152 -7.40 0.50 6.16
C MET A 152 -8.83 0.02 5.95
N VAL A 153 -9.83 0.76 6.44
CA VAL A 153 -11.25 0.43 6.24
C VAL A 153 -11.65 0.50 4.76
N LYS A 154 -11.06 1.42 3.99
CA LYS A 154 -11.31 1.49 2.54
C LYS A 154 -10.71 0.29 1.81
N LEU A 155 -9.52 -0.14 2.23
CA LEU A 155 -8.82 -1.29 1.66
C LEU A 155 -9.53 -2.61 1.98
N SER A 156 -10.04 -2.79 3.21
CA SER A 156 -10.82 -4.00 3.56
C SER A 156 -12.09 -4.13 2.73
N LYS A 157 -12.85 -3.03 2.55
CA LYS A 157 -14.05 -3.05 1.71
C LYS A 157 -13.74 -3.42 0.26
N LYS A 158 -12.63 -2.89 -0.27
CA LYS A 158 -12.20 -3.20 -1.64
C LYS A 158 -11.83 -4.68 -1.79
N SER A 159 -11.12 -5.27 -0.81
CA SER A 159 -10.78 -6.70 -0.86
C SER A 159 -12.01 -7.60 -0.74
N GLU A 160 -13.01 -7.22 0.07
CA GLU A 160 -14.28 -7.95 0.17
C GLU A 160 -15.06 -7.93 -1.16
N GLU A 161 -15.14 -6.76 -1.82
CA GLU A 161 -15.82 -6.60 -3.12
C GLU A 161 -15.15 -7.42 -4.22
N GLU A 162 -13.82 -7.45 -4.26
CA GLU A 162 -13.05 -8.25 -5.22
C GLU A 162 -13.23 -9.75 -4.98
N THR A 163 -13.21 -10.20 -3.73
CA THR A 163 -13.42 -11.60 -3.36
C THR A 163 -14.82 -12.08 -3.77
N GLN A 164 -15.87 -11.31 -3.48
CA GLN A 164 -17.24 -11.65 -3.89
C GLN A 164 -17.43 -11.69 -5.41
N LYS A 165 -16.71 -10.85 -6.16
CA LYS A 165 -16.77 -10.82 -7.63
C LYS A 165 -16.06 -12.03 -8.25
N VAL A 166 -14.96 -12.48 -7.64
CA VAL A 166 -14.25 -13.69 -8.04
C VAL A 166 -15.07 -14.94 -7.71
N GLU A 167 -15.64 -15.05 -6.51
CA GLU A 167 -16.52 -16.16 -6.13
C GLU A 167 -17.74 -16.28 -7.05
N LYS A 168 -18.40 -15.16 -7.37
CA LYS A 168 -19.50 -15.15 -8.38
C LYS A 168 -19.05 -15.54 -9.78
N ARG A 169 -17.77 -15.33 -10.13
CA ARG A 169 -17.20 -15.71 -11.43
C ARG A 169 -16.76 -17.17 -11.47
N ILE A 170 -16.39 -17.75 -10.32
CA ILE A 170 -16.06 -19.17 -10.17
C ILE A 170 -17.34 -20.01 -10.08
N MET A 171 -18.42 -19.45 -9.54
CA MET A 171 -19.79 -19.95 -9.73
C MET A 171 -20.26 -19.76 -11.19
N LEU A 172 -19.56 -20.38 -12.14
CA LEU A 172 -20.13 -20.69 -13.44
C LEU A 172 -21.13 -21.83 -13.19
N GLU A 173 -22.38 -21.62 -13.60
CA GLU A 173 -23.36 -22.71 -13.69
C GLU A 173 -22.69 -23.91 -14.38
N PRO A 174 -22.87 -25.15 -13.89
CA PRO A 174 -22.24 -26.31 -14.51
C PRO A 174 -22.58 -26.31 -16.00
N TYR A 175 -21.55 -26.12 -16.84
CA TYR A 175 -21.65 -25.84 -18.27
C TYR A 175 -22.29 -26.99 -19.09
N PHE A 176 -22.77 -28.03 -18.42
CA PHE A 176 -23.35 -29.18 -19.08
C PHE A 176 -24.41 -29.83 -18.19
N ALA A 177 -25.59 -29.20 -18.08
CA ALA A 177 -26.80 -29.98 -17.84
C ALA A 177 -27.02 -30.81 -19.11
N HIS A 178 -26.61 -32.09 -19.10
CA HIS A 178 -26.83 -32.95 -20.26
C HIS A 178 -28.35 -32.99 -20.51
N PRO A 179 -28.84 -32.55 -21.68
CA PRO A 179 -30.28 -32.35 -21.92
C PRO A 179 -31.06 -33.67 -21.98
N TYR A 180 -30.37 -34.80 -21.84
CA TYR A 180 -30.94 -36.13 -21.91
C TYR A 180 -30.86 -36.81 -20.53
N PRO A 181 -31.98 -37.32 -20.01
CA PRO A 181 -31.93 -38.24 -18.87
C PRO A 181 -31.08 -39.46 -19.23
N MET A 182 -30.37 -40.01 -18.24
CA MET A 182 -29.58 -41.24 -18.38
C MET A 182 -30.42 -42.32 -19.09
N GLN A 183 -29.90 -42.85 -20.20
CA GLN A 183 -30.54 -43.97 -20.89
C GLN A 183 -30.53 -45.19 -19.97
N GLU A 184 -31.70 -45.83 -19.76
CA GLU A 184 -31.85 -46.99 -18.86
C GLU A 184 -30.88 -48.15 -19.19
N ASN A 185 -30.40 -48.22 -20.43
CA ASN A 185 -29.60 -49.32 -20.97
C ASN A 185 -28.15 -48.94 -21.30
N PHE A 186 -27.54 -48.01 -20.56
CA PHE A 186 -26.15 -47.61 -20.81
C PHE A 186 -25.16 -48.78 -20.56
N VAL A 187 -24.60 -49.32 -21.66
CA VAL A 187 -23.66 -50.47 -21.68
C VAL A 187 -22.17 -50.04 -21.68
N GLY A 188 -21.88 -48.76 -21.47
CA GLY A 188 -20.50 -48.25 -21.40
C GLY A 188 -19.70 -48.81 -20.21
N ARG A 189 -18.40 -48.54 -20.17
CA ARG A 189 -17.53 -49.01 -19.06
C ARG A 189 -18.05 -48.45 -17.74
N GLN A 190 -18.05 -49.24 -16.65
CA GLN A 190 -18.51 -48.81 -15.31
C GLN A 190 -17.98 -47.41 -14.91
N LYS A 191 -16.72 -47.14 -15.28
CA LYS A 191 -16.03 -45.87 -15.03
C LYS A 191 -16.69 -44.64 -15.69
N GLU A 192 -17.30 -44.80 -16.85
CA GLU A 192 -18.06 -43.73 -17.55
C GLU A 192 -19.44 -43.53 -16.91
N ARG A 193 -20.05 -44.62 -16.42
CA ARG A 193 -21.34 -44.55 -15.72
C ARG A 193 -21.22 -43.80 -14.39
N ASP A 194 -20.13 -44.03 -13.65
CA ASP A 194 -19.84 -43.36 -12.37
C ASP A 194 -19.50 -41.88 -12.53
N LEU A 195 -18.99 -41.46 -13.70
CA LEU A 195 -18.73 -40.05 -14.01
C LEU A 195 -20.03 -39.27 -14.28
N LEU A 196 -21.04 -39.93 -14.88
CA LEU A 196 -22.30 -39.32 -15.29
C LEU A 196 -23.37 -39.30 -14.17
N SER A 197 -23.21 -40.11 -13.13
CA SER A 197 -24.19 -40.22 -12.03
C SER A 197 -23.89 -39.34 -10.81
N ARG A 198 -22.84 -38.52 -10.84
CA ARG A 198 -22.48 -37.63 -9.73
C ARG A 198 -23.32 -36.34 -9.80
N PRO A 199 -24.21 -36.07 -8.83
CA PRO A 199 -25.00 -34.83 -8.83
C PRO A 199 -24.15 -33.58 -8.61
N ASP A 200 -22.95 -33.73 -8.05
CA ASP A 200 -22.04 -32.63 -7.76
C ASP A 200 -20.60 -33.06 -8.06
N SER A 201 -20.11 -32.78 -9.26
CA SER A 201 -18.66 -32.68 -9.48
C SER A 201 -18.21 -31.27 -9.13
N HIS A 202 -18.38 -30.91 -7.85
CA HIS A 202 -17.56 -29.85 -7.28
C HIS A 202 -16.11 -30.34 -7.31
N VAL A 203 -15.37 -29.92 -8.33
CA VAL A 203 -13.91 -29.93 -8.25
C VAL A 203 -13.57 -28.86 -7.22
N SER A 204 -13.47 -29.27 -5.96
CA SER A 204 -12.73 -28.52 -4.97
C SER A 204 -11.28 -28.52 -5.44
N ILE A 205 -10.92 -27.44 -6.14
CA ILE A 205 -9.53 -27.06 -6.26
C ILE A 205 -9.14 -26.75 -4.81
N ASP A 206 -8.37 -27.65 -4.20
CA ASP A 206 -7.56 -27.33 -3.03
C ASP A 206 -6.55 -26.27 -3.49
N CYS A 207 -7.03 -25.03 -3.58
CA CYS A 207 -6.19 -23.87 -3.52
C CYS A 207 -5.71 -23.83 -2.07
N ASP A 208 -4.52 -24.40 -1.85
CA ASP A 208 -3.65 -24.03 -0.73
C ASP A 208 -3.44 -22.50 -0.78
N TRP A 209 -4.42 -21.76 -0.28
CA TRP A 209 -4.32 -20.35 0.01
C TRP A 209 -3.40 -20.25 1.22
N ARG A 210 -2.10 -20.15 0.92
CA ARG A 210 -1.09 -19.73 1.90
C ARG A 210 -1.62 -18.53 2.65
N ASP A 211 -1.83 -18.70 3.95
CA ASP A 211 -2.08 -17.69 4.98
C ASP A 211 -2.48 -16.33 4.42
N GLY A 212 -3.79 -16.09 4.31
CA GLY A 212 -4.42 -14.87 3.77
C GLY A 212 -4.17 -13.61 4.59
N LYS A 213 -2.91 -13.33 4.94
CA LYS A 213 -2.47 -12.10 5.59
C LYS A 213 -1.97 -11.11 4.55
N ILE A 214 -2.77 -10.10 4.26
CA ILE A 214 -2.40 -9.03 3.34
C ILE A 214 -1.41 -8.12 4.09
N SER A 215 -0.14 -8.19 3.72
CA SER A 215 0.92 -7.40 4.35
C SER A 215 1.08 -6.08 3.61
N PHE A 216 0.94 -4.96 4.31
CA PHE A 216 1.13 -3.61 3.79
C PHE A 216 2.49 -3.09 4.26
N VAL A 217 3.36 -2.75 3.31
CA VAL A 217 4.63 -2.07 3.62
C VAL A 217 4.43 -0.56 3.47
N MET A 218 4.78 0.16 4.54
CA MET A 218 4.73 1.62 4.60
C MET A 218 6.15 2.18 4.56
N VAL A 219 6.38 3.13 3.66
CA VAL A 219 7.69 3.77 3.50
C VAL A 219 7.65 5.20 4.01
N LEU A 220 8.67 5.55 4.81
CA LEU A 220 8.87 6.89 5.34
C LEU A 220 10.06 7.60 4.69
N ALA A 221 9.73 8.66 3.95
CA ALA A 221 10.64 9.67 3.46
C ALA A 221 10.81 10.79 4.51
#